data_AF-A0A9Q9DP24-F1
#
_entry.id   AF-A0A9Q9DP24-F1
#
_cell.length_a   1.000
_cell.length_b   1.000
_cell.length_c   1.000
_cell.angle_alpha   90.00
_cell.angle_beta   90.00
_cell.angle_gamma   90.00
#
_symmetry.space_group_name_H-M   'P 1'
#
loop_
_entity.id
_entity.type
_entity.pdbx_description
1 polymer ?
#
loop_
_entity_poly.entity_id
_entity_poly.type
_entity_poly.pdbx_seq_one_letter_code
_entity_poly.pdbx_strand_id
1 'polypeptide(L)'
;MANTELIAAIIVAIISLIGSFLTALLSWYSQRKSNNELETLKNQIARAETVYTLTEKYGQLLVVAAYDLQQRLFELVEYPISRQHLEKREGLEDLKIFTCFLLARYLVAVHIIRTKTAYLSFSTEPELKELRTLMYVIDEELDRRRTRDRASQNIGVWPAARILIGERMVSDKDEANNALDGGFGFKIKGFDQFRKDWDKDFKEPMGYFCETIDMNIEGRMRHVDWSECALRVLQHLLVDLVKRLDTKQAYVTADPRDMKCQKSERGCDCDSKDCGNSRGINLTLKERQNTRWGDPGMRTRLGLESAMGRHIKHPSPDMIYTLEGVQKSTYYIDLD
;
A
#
# COMPACT_ATOMS: atom_id res chain seq x y z
N MET A 1 48.28 -20.87 -75.01
CA MET A 1 47.35 -19.79 -74.60
C MET A 1 46.36 -20.33 -73.55
N ALA A 2 46.83 -20.92 -72.44
CA ALA A 2 45.99 -21.74 -71.55
C ALA A 2 45.93 -21.26 -70.08
N ASN A 3 46.46 -20.09 -69.74
CA ASN A 3 46.60 -19.68 -68.33
C ASN A 3 45.63 -18.56 -67.89
N THR A 4 45.03 -17.81 -68.82
CA THR A 4 44.15 -16.68 -68.49
C THR A 4 42.76 -17.12 -68.02
N GLU A 5 42.22 -18.20 -68.58
CA GLU A 5 40.90 -18.74 -68.19
C GLU A 5 40.92 -19.34 -66.78
N LEU A 6 42.01 -20.03 -66.41
CA LEU A 6 42.20 -20.58 -65.06
C LEU A 6 42.30 -19.47 -64.00
N ILE A 7 43.06 -18.41 -64.29
CA ILE A 7 43.22 -17.25 -63.39
C ILE A 7 41.87 -16.53 -63.20
N ALA A 8 41.10 -16.33 -64.28
CA ALA A 8 39.78 -15.71 -64.19
C ALA A 8 38.81 -16.55 -63.34
N ALA A 9 38.78 -17.87 -63.52
CA ALA A 9 37.93 -18.76 -62.73
C ALA A 9 38.29 -18.74 -61.23
N ILE A 10 39.58 -18.70 -60.89
CA ILE A 10 40.04 -18.61 -59.49
C ILE A 10 39.62 -17.28 -58.85
N ILE A 11 39.74 -16.17 -59.57
CA ILE A 11 39.33 -14.84 -59.08
C ILE A 11 37.83 -14.82 -58.82
N VAL A 12 37.02 -15.34 -59.75
CA VAL A 12 35.56 -15.43 -59.57
C VAL A 12 35.20 -16.30 -58.36
N ALA A 13 35.87 -17.45 -58.20
CA ALA A 13 35.64 -18.33 -57.05
C ALA A 13 35.97 -17.64 -55.71
N ILE A 14 37.05 -16.86 -55.64
CA ILE A 14 37.43 -16.11 -54.44
C ILE A 14 36.39 -15.02 -54.13
N ILE A 15 35.93 -14.28 -55.14
CA ILE A 15 34.91 -13.24 -54.97
C ILE A 15 33.59 -13.86 -54.48
N SER A 16 33.18 -14.98 -55.07
CA SER A 16 31.98 -15.70 -54.62
C SER A 16 32.11 -16.21 -53.19
N LEU A 17 33.29 -16.73 -52.80
CA LEU A 17 33.53 -17.24 -51.45
C LEU A 17 33.52 -16.12 -50.39
N ILE A 18 34.11 -14.96 -50.70
CA ILE A 18 34.04 -13.76 -49.85
C ILE A 18 32.60 -13.26 -49.73
N GLY A 19 31.84 -13.25 -50.84
CA GLY A 19 30.42 -12.89 -50.85
C GLY A 19 29.56 -13.81 -49.98
N SER A 20 29.77 -15.13 -50.06
CA SER A 20 29.10 -16.11 -49.21
C SER A 20 29.48 -15.98 -47.74
N PHE A 21 30.75 -15.67 -47.44
CA PHE A 21 31.22 -15.49 -46.07
C PHE A 21 30.63 -14.23 -45.41
N LEU A 22 30.59 -13.11 -46.15
CA LEU A 22 30.00 -11.86 -45.67
C LEU A 22 28.48 -11.98 -45.44
N THR A 23 27.76 -12.66 -46.34
CA THR A 23 26.31 -12.88 -46.18
C THR A 23 26.02 -13.80 -44.99
N ALA A 24 26.82 -14.83 -44.76
CA ALA A 24 26.70 -15.70 -43.58
C ALA A 24 26.93 -14.94 -42.25
N LEU A 25 27.94 -14.07 -42.19
CA LEU A 25 28.23 -13.24 -41.00
C LEU A 25 27.10 -12.25 -40.69
N LEU A 26 26.59 -11.56 -41.72
CA LEU A 26 25.47 -10.62 -41.56
C LEU A 26 24.18 -11.36 -41.14
N SER A 27 23.92 -12.52 -41.73
CA SER A 27 22.78 -13.38 -41.37
C SER A 27 22.88 -13.85 -39.92
N TRP A 28 24.05 -14.31 -39.48
CA TRP A 28 24.28 -14.73 -38.10
C TRP A 28 24.10 -13.59 -37.10
N TYR A 29 24.61 -12.39 -37.40
CA TYR A 29 24.46 -11.23 -36.52
C TYR A 29 23.01 -10.76 -36.41
N SER A 30 22.30 -10.73 -37.55
CA SER A 30 20.86 -10.40 -37.61
C SER A 30 20.02 -11.43 -36.85
N GLN A 31 20.30 -12.72 -37.03
CA GLN A 31 19.59 -13.81 -36.37
C GLN A 31 19.84 -13.81 -34.85
N ARG A 32 21.05 -13.49 -34.40
CA ARG A 32 21.36 -13.37 -32.97
C ARG A 32 20.64 -12.18 -32.32
N LYS A 33 20.56 -11.04 -33.01
CA LYS A 33 19.79 -9.88 -32.52
C LYS A 33 18.30 -10.20 -32.43
N SER A 34 17.73 -10.78 -33.49
CA SER A 34 16.32 -11.18 -33.55
C SER A 34 15.96 -12.23 -32.49
N ASN A 35 16.83 -13.23 -32.28
CA ASN A 35 16.61 -14.25 -31.24
C ASN A 35 16.64 -13.66 -29.83
N ASN A 36 17.58 -12.74 -29.55
CA ASN A 36 17.65 -12.07 -28.25
C ASN A 36 16.40 -11.21 -28.00
N GLU A 37 15.95 -10.43 -28.99
CA GLU A 37 14.72 -9.62 -28.88
C GLU A 37 13.49 -10.51 -28.65
N LEU A 38 13.36 -11.60 -29.40
CA LEU A 38 12.28 -12.56 -29.24
C LEU A 38 12.29 -13.24 -27.85
N GLU A 39 13.46 -13.59 -27.34
CA GLU A 39 13.61 -14.17 -26.00
C GLU A 39 13.24 -13.17 -24.90
N THR A 40 13.64 -11.90 -25.05
CA THR A 40 13.22 -10.85 -24.10
C THR A 40 11.70 -10.64 -24.10
N LEU A 41 11.06 -10.63 -25.28
CA LEU A 41 9.61 -10.53 -25.40
C LEU A 41 8.90 -11.73 -24.79
N LYS A 42 9.36 -12.96 -25.08
CA LYS A 42 8.82 -14.18 -24.46
C LYS A 42 8.92 -14.15 -22.95
N ASN A 43 10.07 -13.74 -22.42
CA ASN A 43 10.29 -13.60 -20.98
C ASN A 43 9.39 -12.52 -20.36
N GLN A 44 9.12 -11.42 -21.07
CA GLN A 44 8.19 -10.38 -20.61
C GLN A 44 6.74 -10.90 -20.57
N ILE A 45 6.30 -11.59 -21.62
CA ILE A 45 4.94 -12.17 -21.69
C ILE A 45 4.74 -13.22 -20.59
N ALA A 46 5.69 -14.15 -20.43
CA ALA A 46 5.61 -15.18 -19.39
C ALA A 46 5.58 -14.57 -17.97
N ARG A 47 6.34 -13.50 -17.75
CA ARG A 47 6.28 -12.74 -16.49
C ARG A 47 4.93 -12.07 -16.29
N ALA A 48 4.39 -11.40 -17.31
CA ALA A 48 3.09 -10.74 -17.24
C ALA A 48 1.96 -11.74 -16.92
N GLU A 49 1.96 -12.89 -17.59
CA GLU A 49 1.01 -13.98 -17.36
C GLU A 49 1.10 -14.49 -15.92
N THR A 50 2.32 -14.76 -15.42
CA THR A 50 2.54 -15.19 -14.03
C THR A 50 2.00 -14.17 -13.03
N VAL A 51 2.26 -12.88 -13.25
CA VAL A 51 1.76 -11.81 -12.37
C VAL A 51 0.25 -11.71 -12.42
N TYR A 52 -0.36 -11.84 -13.60
CA TYR A 52 -1.80 -11.83 -13.76
C TYR A 52 -2.44 -12.98 -12.98
N THR A 53 -1.95 -14.22 -13.16
CA THR A 53 -2.46 -15.39 -12.45
C THR A 53 -2.32 -15.26 -10.93
N LEU A 54 -1.18 -14.75 -10.45
CA LEU A 54 -1.00 -14.51 -9.01
C LEU A 54 -1.92 -13.40 -8.51
N THR A 55 -2.11 -12.33 -9.27
CA THR A 55 -3.00 -11.22 -8.90
C THR A 55 -4.44 -11.67 -8.88
N GLU A 56 -4.88 -12.51 -9.82
CA GLU A 56 -6.22 -13.11 -9.82
C GLU A 56 -6.42 -14.03 -8.61
N LYS A 57 -5.42 -14.88 -8.32
CA LYS A 57 -5.46 -15.81 -7.19
C LYS A 57 -5.56 -15.07 -5.86
N TYR A 58 -4.58 -14.21 -5.55
CA TYR A 58 -4.51 -13.51 -4.25
C TYR A 58 -5.40 -12.25 -4.20
N GLY A 59 -5.88 -11.76 -5.35
CA GLY A 59 -6.74 -10.59 -5.44
C GLY A 59 -8.07 -10.78 -4.73
N GLN A 60 -8.67 -11.98 -4.79
CA GLN A 60 -9.93 -12.28 -4.10
C GLN A 60 -9.82 -12.08 -2.58
N LEU A 61 -8.72 -12.54 -1.97
CA LEU A 61 -8.47 -12.35 -0.55
C LEU A 61 -8.40 -10.85 -0.20
N LEU A 62 -7.72 -10.06 -1.03
CA LEU A 62 -7.61 -8.62 -0.84
C LEU A 62 -8.94 -7.90 -1.05
N VAL A 63 -9.75 -8.30 -2.04
CA VAL A 63 -11.10 -7.75 -2.28
C VAL A 63 -11.95 -7.92 -1.03
N VAL A 64 -12.03 -9.15 -0.50
CA VAL A 64 -12.87 -9.46 0.66
C VAL A 64 -12.39 -8.69 1.89
N ALA A 65 -11.08 -8.68 2.15
CA ALA A 65 -10.55 -7.97 3.30
C ALA A 65 -10.72 -6.45 3.20
N ALA A 66 -10.57 -5.87 2.00
CA ALA A 66 -10.81 -4.45 1.75
C ALA A 66 -12.30 -4.10 1.86
N TYR A 67 -13.20 -4.98 1.38
CA TYR A 67 -14.65 -4.83 1.48
C TYR A 67 -15.14 -4.84 2.93
N ASP A 68 -14.69 -5.83 3.73
CA ASP A 68 -15.05 -5.92 5.15
C ASP A 68 -14.57 -4.68 5.91
N LEU A 69 -13.33 -4.23 5.66
CA LEU A 69 -12.77 -3.06 6.32
C LEU A 69 -13.47 -1.77 5.90
N GLN A 70 -13.74 -1.55 4.60
CA GLN A 70 -14.44 -0.34 4.16
C GLN A 70 -15.85 -0.27 4.74
N GLN A 71 -16.55 -1.40 4.83
CA GLN A 71 -17.89 -1.45 5.40
C GLN A 71 -17.84 -1.06 6.88
N ARG A 72 -16.86 -1.58 7.62
CA ARG A 72 -16.68 -1.23 9.03
C ARG A 72 -16.36 0.25 9.22
N LEU A 73 -15.51 0.81 8.38
CA LEU A 73 -15.19 2.24 8.45
C LEU A 73 -16.40 3.11 8.11
N PHE A 74 -17.22 2.69 7.14
CA PHE A 74 -18.49 3.34 6.83
C PHE A 74 -19.41 3.35 8.06
N GLU A 75 -19.57 2.21 8.73
CA GLU A 75 -20.33 2.12 9.98
C GLU A 75 -19.80 3.05 11.08
N LEU A 76 -18.49 3.16 11.18
CA LEU A 76 -17.84 3.98 12.20
C LEU A 76 -18.07 5.49 11.98
N VAL A 77 -18.10 5.94 10.72
CA VAL A 77 -18.20 7.37 10.37
C VAL A 77 -19.63 7.84 10.02
N GLU A 78 -20.45 7.01 9.36
CA GLU A 78 -21.81 7.38 8.93
C GLU A 78 -22.87 6.94 9.93
N TYR A 79 -22.86 5.68 10.34
CA TYR A 79 -23.95 5.15 11.15
C TYR A 79 -23.86 5.67 12.60
N PRO A 80 -24.99 5.95 13.25
CA PRO A 80 -25.02 6.25 14.67
C PRO A 80 -24.69 4.95 15.43
N ILE A 81 -23.54 4.92 16.10
CA ILE A 81 -23.20 3.81 16.98
C ILE A 81 -24.21 3.81 18.13
N SER A 82 -24.82 2.66 18.40
CA SER A 82 -25.82 2.55 19.47
C SER A 82 -25.24 3.05 20.80
N ARG A 83 -25.93 4.01 21.44
CA ARG A 83 -25.54 4.55 22.76
C ARG A 83 -25.31 3.43 23.77
N GLN A 84 -26.14 2.39 23.74
CA GLN A 84 -26.05 1.23 24.63
C GLN A 84 -24.72 0.46 24.49
N HIS A 85 -24.12 0.45 23.30
CA HIS A 85 -22.81 -0.17 23.07
C HIS A 85 -21.65 0.72 23.56
N LEU A 86 -21.79 2.04 23.48
CA LEU A 86 -20.74 2.98 23.90
C LEU A 86 -20.75 3.26 25.40
N GLU A 87 -21.89 3.12 26.08
CA GLU A 87 -22.01 3.31 27.53
C GLU A 87 -21.25 2.23 28.32
N LYS A 88 -21.07 1.04 27.75
CA LYS A 88 -20.29 -0.03 28.36
C LYS A 88 -18.86 0.03 27.87
N ARG A 89 -17.91 0.05 28.81
CA ARG A 89 -16.46 -0.03 28.51
C ARG A 89 -16.12 -1.23 27.61
N GLU A 90 -16.74 -2.37 27.89
CA GLU A 90 -16.59 -3.61 27.11
C GLU A 90 -17.03 -3.43 25.65
N GLY A 91 -18.13 -2.70 25.40
CA GLY A 91 -18.64 -2.49 24.05
C GLY A 91 -17.74 -1.59 23.20
N LEU A 92 -17.13 -0.57 23.82
CA LEU A 92 -16.12 0.26 23.15
C LEU A 92 -14.84 -0.55 22.85
N GLU A 93 -14.41 -1.37 23.80
CA GLU A 93 -13.23 -2.22 23.62
C GLU A 93 -13.45 -3.29 22.53
N ASP A 94 -14.61 -3.96 22.53
CA ASP A 94 -15.00 -4.91 21.48
C ASP A 94 -15.06 -4.24 20.10
N LEU A 95 -15.63 -3.03 20.02
CA LEU A 95 -15.67 -2.24 18.79
C LEU A 95 -14.27 -1.97 18.26
N LYS A 96 -13.32 -1.61 19.13
CA LYS A 96 -11.93 -1.35 18.75
C LYS A 96 -11.21 -2.60 18.30
N ILE A 97 -11.27 -3.67 19.10
CA ILE A 97 -10.60 -4.93 18.79
C ILE A 97 -11.13 -5.51 17.47
N PHE A 98 -12.44 -5.47 17.25
CA PHE A 98 -13.03 -5.95 16.01
C PHE A 98 -12.61 -5.11 14.79
N THR A 99 -12.59 -3.78 14.93
CA THR A 99 -12.14 -2.89 13.84
C THR A 99 -10.65 -3.10 13.54
N CYS A 100 -9.82 -3.28 14.58
CA CYS A 100 -8.40 -3.64 14.44
C CYS A 100 -8.20 -5.00 13.79
N PHE A 101 -9.04 -5.98 14.09
CA PHE A 101 -9.02 -7.30 13.44
C PHE A 101 -9.26 -7.18 11.93
N LEU A 102 -10.25 -6.39 11.51
CA LEU A 102 -10.51 -6.18 10.08
C LEU A 102 -9.35 -5.46 9.39
N LEU A 103 -8.74 -4.49 10.06
CA LEU A 103 -7.50 -3.89 9.56
C LEU A 103 -6.37 -4.92 9.48
N ALA A 104 -6.21 -5.80 10.47
CA ALA A 104 -5.22 -6.87 10.46
C ALA A 104 -5.42 -7.83 9.28
N ARG A 105 -6.68 -8.20 8.99
CA ARG A 105 -7.06 -9.02 7.82
C ARG A 105 -6.68 -8.36 6.50
N TYR A 106 -6.92 -7.06 6.38
CA TYR A 106 -6.47 -6.28 5.23
C TYR A 106 -4.93 -6.27 5.11
N LEU A 107 -4.23 -5.99 6.22
CA LEU A 107 -2.77 -5.90 6.23
C LEU A 107 -2.08 -7.23 5.90
N VAL A 108 -2.61 -8.36 6.40
CA VAL A 108 -2.08 -9.68 6.03
C VAL A 108 -2.36 -10.03 4.57
N ALA A 109 -3.52 -9.66 4.01
CA ALA A 109 -3.79 -9.85 2.59
C ALA A 109 -2.81 -9.06 1.71
N VAL A 110 -2.56 -7.79 2.07
CA VAL A 110 -1.55 -6.94 1.42
C VAL A 110 -0.14 -7.53 1.57
N HIS A 111 0.21 -8.04 2.75
CA HIS A 111 1.51 -8.68 3.00
C HIS A 111 1.71 -9.94 2.15
N ILE A 112 0.68 -10.81 2.06
CA ILE A 112 0.70 -12.01 1.22
C ILE A 112 0.89 -11.63 -0.25
N ILE A 113 0.15 -10.63 -0.74
CA ILE A 113 0.34 -10.14 -2.11
C ILE A 113 1.76 -9.65 -2.30
N ARG A 114 2.26 -8.73 -1.46
CA ARG A 114 3.63 -8.19 -1.60
C ARG A 114 4.72 -9.26 -1.60
N THR A 115 4.60 -10.27 -0.74
CA THR A 115 5.58 -11.35 -0.63
C THR A 115 5.51 -12.34 -1.80
N LYS A 116 4.32 -12.65 -2.31
CA LYS A 116 4.13 -13.61 -3.43
C LYS A 116 4.27 -12.97 -4.80
N THR A 117 3.87 -11.72 -4.93
CA THR A 117 3.90 -10.96 -6.18
C THR A 117 5.05 -9.95 -6.15
N ALA A 118 6.25 -10.33 -5.69
CA ALA A 118 7.45 -9.48 -5.66
C ALA A 118 7.72 -8.70 -6.98
N TYR A 119 7.01 -9.06 -8.06
CA TYR A 119 6.94 -8.48 -9.40
C TYR A 119 5.99 -7.27 -9.60
N LEU A 120 4.98 -7.02 -8.74
CA LEU A 120 4.09 -5.85 -8.90
C LEU A 120 4.88 -4.52 -8.86
N SER A 121 6.01 -4.51 -8.15
CA SER A 121 6.95 -3.39 -8.07
C SER A 121 7.58 -3.01 -9.42
N PHE A 122 7.67 -3.94 -10.39
CA PHE A 122 8.34 -3.72 -11.67
C PHE A 122 7.45 -3.89 -12.90
N SER A 123 6.15 -4.15 -12.73
CA SER A 123 5.23 -4.28 -13.86
C SER A 123 5.06 -2.94 -14.61
N THR A 124 5.12 -3.02 -15.94
CA THR A 124 4.80 -1.92 -16.87
C THR A 124 3.34 -1.89 -17.26
N GLU A 125 2.57 -2.93 -16.92
CA GLU A 125 1.15 -3.02 -17.24
C GLU A 125 0.36 -1.90 -16.56
N PRO A 126 -0.43 -1.11 -17.31
CA PRO A 126 -1.18 0.02 -16.75
C PRO A 126 -2.09 -0.37 -15.59
N GLU A 127 -2.76 -1.53 -15.67
CA GLU A 127 -3.70 -1.96 -14.65
C GLU A 127 -3.01 -2.30 -13.32
N LEU A 128 -1.87 -2.99 -13.39
CA LEU A 128 -1.07 -3.34 -12.23
C LEU A 128 -0.39 -2.11 -11.62
N LYS A 129 0.01 -1.15 -12.48
CA LYS A 129 0.53 0.15 -12.04
C LYS A 129 -0.53 0.93 -11.27
N GLU A 130 -1.76 0.97 -11.74
CA GLU A 130 -2.88 1.64 -11.07
C GLU A 130 -3.23 0.98 -9.73
N LEU A 131 -3.34 -0.35 -9.70
CA LEU A 131 -3.56 -1.11 -8.46
C LEU A 131 -2.47 -0.80 -7.43
N ARG A 132 -1.21 -0.83 -7.86
CA ARG A 132 -0.06 -0.50 -7.02
C ARG A 132 -0.12 0.94 -6.52
N THR A 133 -0.40 1.90 -7.39
CA THR A 133 -0.56 3.32 -7.02
C THR A 133 -1.62 3.46 -5.92
N LEU A 134 -2.76 2.79 -6.06
CA LEU A 134 -3.83 2.84 -5.07
C LEU A 134 -3.43 2.21 -3.73
N MET A 135 -2.77 1.05 -3.75
CA MET A 135 -2.21 0.45 -2.54
C MET A 135 -1.20 1.37 -1.85
N TYR A 136 -0.36 2.09 -2.61
CA TYR A 136 0.56 3.09 -2.05
C TYR A 136 -0.16 4.28 -1.44
N VAL A 137 -1.25 4.77 -2.05
CA VAL A 137 -2.01 5.89 -1.48
C VAL A 137 -2.72 5.47 -0.19
N ILE A 138 -3.22 4.23 -0.12
CA ILE A 138 -3.73 3.65 1.13
C ILE A 138 -2.62 3.55 2.16
N ASP A 139 -1.44 3.07 1.77
CA ASP A 139 -0.30 2.99 2.69
C ASP A 139 0.09 4.35 3.27
N GLU A 140 0.05 5.38 2.43
CA GLU A 140 0.35 6.75 2.80
C GLU A 140 -0.73 7.33 3.70
N GLU A 141 -2.00 6.95 3.52
CA GLU A 141 -3.09 7.36 4.42
C GLU A 141 -2.96 6.70 5.81
N LEU A 142 -2.47 5.46 5.87
CA LEU A 142 -2.19 4.77 7.13
C LEU A 142 -1.00 5.39 7.88
N ASP A 143 -0.03 5.96 7.16
CA ASP A 143 1.22 6.49 7.73
C ASP A 143 1.14 8.00 8.06
N ARG A 144 0.64 8.81 7.12
CA ARG A 144 0.82 10.27 7.13
C ARG A 144 -0.35 11.04 7.73
N ARG A 145 -0.01 12.20 8.29
CA ARG A 145 -1.00 13.22 8.67
C ARG A 145 -1.47 13.95 7.42
N ARG A 146 -2.79 14.10 7.28
CA ARG A 146 -3.34 14.84 6.15
C ARG A 146 -3.09 16.34 6.23
N THR A 147 -2.92 16.91 7.42
CA THR A 147 -2.75 18.37 7.54
C THR A 147 -1.62 18.76 8.48
N ARG A 148 -1.12 19.99 8.28
CA ARG A 148 -0.16 20.66 9.17
C ARG A 148 -0.77 21.07 10.51
N ASP A 149 -2.09 20.98 10.64
CA ASP A 149 -2.77 21.21 11.89
C ASP A 149 -2.31 20.17 12.91
N ARG A 150 -1.82 20.65 14.05
CA ARG A 150 -1.39 19.79 15.16
C ARG A 150 -2.52 18.87 15.63
N ALA A 151 -3.77 19.30 15.42
CA ALA A 151 -4.96 18.54 15.77
C ALA A 151 -5.32 17.45 14.75
N SER A 152 -4.89 17.55 13.48
CA SER A 152 -5.14 16.44 12.55
C SER A 152 -4.20 15.29 12.84
N GLN A 153 -4.78 14.20 13.31
CA GLN A 153 -4.06 12.99 13.59
C GLN A 153 -4.10 12.05 12.36
N ASN A 154 -3.01 11.33 12.16
CA ASN A 154 -2.93 10.25 11.18
C ASN A 154 -3.66 9.02 11.72
N ILE A 155 -4.02 8.09 10.83
CA ILE A 155 -4.53 6.76 11.22
C ILE A 155 -3.44 6.00 12.02
N GLY A 156 -2.18 6.28 11.70
CA GLY A 156 -1.05 6.05 12.59
C GLY A 156 -0.49 4.64 12.62
N VAL A 157 -0.73 3.82 11.58
CA VAL A 157 -0.15 2.48 11.53
C VAL A 157 1.16 2.51 10.77
N TRP A 158 2.24 2.63 11.54
CA TRP A 158 3.61 2.76 11.02
C TRP A 158 3.98 1.59 10.09
N PRO A 159 4.74 1.81 8.98
CA PRO A 159 5.23 0.76 8.08
C PRO A 159 5.69 -0.54 8.74
N ALA A 160 6.54 -0.48 9.77
CA ALA A 160 7.03 -1.68 10.43
C ALA A 160 5.92 -2.41 11.20
N ALA A 161 5.03 -1.67 11.87
CA ALA A 161 3.88 -2.24 12.56
C ALA A 161 2.94 -2.98 11.60
N ARG A 162 2.73 -2.46 10.38
CA ARG A 162 1.93 -3.13 9.35
C ARG A 162 2.49 -4.49 8.93
N ILE A 163 3.81 -4.56 8.72
CA ILE A 163 4.50 -5.82 8.39
C ILE A 163 4.37 -6.79 9.56
N LEU A 164 4.67 -6.32 10.78
CA LEU A 164 4.60 -7.12 11.99
C LEU A 164 3.20 -7.69 12.24
N ILE A 165 2.14 -6.88 12.05
CA ILE A 165 0.75 -7.32 12.13
C ILE A 165 0.47 -8.38 11.06
N GLY A 166 0.90 -8.14 9.82
CA GLY A 166 0.72 -9.08 8.71
C GLY A 166 1.36 -10.44 8.99
N GLU A 167 2.59 -10.45 9.50
CA GLU A 167 3.30 -11.68 9.88
C GLU A 167 2.62 -12.39 11.06
N ARG A 168 2.22 -11.65 12.10
CA ARG A 168 1.54 -12.20 13.29
C ARG A 168 0.15 -12.76 12.97
N MET A 169 -0.50 -12.29 11.91
CA MET A 169 -1.78 -12.80 11.42
C MET A 169 -1.66 -14.13 10.69
N VAL A 170 -0.48 -14.52 10.23
CA VAL A 170 -0.22 -15.83 9.62
C VAL A 170 0.07 -16.83 10.73
N SER A 171 -0.79 -17.84 10.86
CA SER A 171 -0.53 -19.02 11.71
C SER A 171 0.40 -19.99 10.96
N ASP A 172 1.01 -20.93 11.68
CA ASP A 172 2.05 -21.85 11.16
C ASP A 172 1.83 -22.30 9.71
N LYS A 173 2.94 -22.32 8.96
CA LYS A 173 3.00 -22.75 7.55
C LYS A 173 2.84 -24.27 7.47
N ASP A 174 1.63 -24.77 7.63
CA ASP A 174 1.36 -26.18 7.38
C ASP A 174 1.37 -26.46 5.87
N GLU A 175 2.38 -27.20 5.41
CA GLU A 175 2.50 -27.67 4.02
C GLU A 175 1.27 -28.51 3.58
N ALA A 176 0.59 -29.15 4.54
CA ALA A 176 -0.62 -29.92 4.31
C ALA A 176 -1.83 -29.06 3.86
N ASN A 177 -1.89 -27.78 4.23
CA ASN A 177 -3.00 -26.89 3.86
C ASN A 177 -2.91 -26.34 2.44
N ASN A 178 -1.80 -26.58 1.73
CA ASN A 178 -1.64 -26.17 0.33
C ASN A 178 -2.71 -26.78 -0.60
N ALA A 179 -3.23 -27.96 -0.30
CA ALA A 179 -4.24 -28.62 -1.13
C ALA A 179 -5.68 -28.20 -0.79
N LEU A 180 -5.96 -27.82 0.46
CA LEU A 180 -7.32 -27.57 0.96
C LEU A 180 -7.74 -26.10 0.89
N ASP A 181 -6.80 -25.17 1.01
CA ASP A 181 -7.10 -23.72 1.01
C ASP A 181 -7.05 -23.11 -0.40
N GLY A 182 -7.44 -23.83 -1.45
CA GLY A 182 -7.36 -23.34 -2.83
C GLY A 182 -5.93 -22.98 -3.29
N GLY A 183 -4.90 -23.51 -2.62
CA GLY A 183 -3.50 -23.28 -2.96
C GLY A 183 -2.88 -21.98 -2.44
N PHE A 184 -3.50 -21.29 -1.47
CA PHE A 184 -2.89 -20.07 -0.89
C PHE A 184 -1.68 -20.38 0.00
N GLY A 185 -1.68 -21.51 0.71
CA GLY A 185 -0.56 -21.93 1.56
C GLY A 185 -0.34 -21.07 2.81
N PHE A 186 -1.38 -20.34 3.23
CA PHE A 186 -1.34 -19.48 4.41
C PHE A 186 -2.60 -19.69 5.25
N LYS A 187 -2.41 -20.06 6.51
CA LYS A 187 -3.49 -20.12 7.49
C LYS A 187 -3.59 -18.76 8.19
N ILE A 188 -4.62 -17.98 7.86
CA ILE A 188 -4.83 -16.66 8.48
C ILE A 188 -5.61 -16.83 9.79
N LYS A 189 -5.17 -16.16 10.86
CA LYS A 189 -5.86 -16.15 12.16
C LYS A 189 -7.29 -15.62 12.01
N GLY A 190 -8.26 -16.38 12.51
CA GLY A 190 -9.64 -15.92 12.70
C GLY A 190 -9.78 -14.97 13.89
N PHE A 191 -10.96 -14.38 14.08
CA PHE A 191 -11.21 -13.39 15.13
C PHE A 191 -10.97 -13.92 16.55
N ASP A 192 -11.39 -15.16 16.83
CA ASP A 192 -11.19 -15.79 18.14
C ASP A 192 -9.69 -15.88 18.52
N GLN A 193 -8.86 -16.35 17.58
CA GLN A 193 -7.42 -16.43 17.80
C GLN A 193 -6.78 -15.04 17.90
N PHE A 194 -7.18 -14.10 17.03
CA PHE A 194 -6.72 -12.71 17.10
C PHE A 194 -7.04 -12.08 18.47
N ARG A 195 -8.25 -12.31 18.99
CA ARG A 195 -8.68 -11.80 20.30
C ARG A 195 -7.88 -12.40 21.45
N LYS A 196 -7.58 -13.70 21.40
CA LYS A 196 -6.72 -14.38 22.39
C LYS A 196 -5.30 -13.81 22.42
N ASP A 197 -4.78 -13.46 21.25
CA ASP A 197 -3.42 -12.94 21.08
C ASP A 197 -3.36 -11.40 21.22
N TRP A 198 -4.50 -10.72 21.43
CA TRP A 198 -4.64 -9.27 21.35
C TRP A 198 -3.62 -8.52 22.22
N ASP A 199 -3.63 -8.78 23.53
CA ASP A 199 -2.79 -8.04 24.48
C ASP A 199 -1.29 -8.27 24.26
N LYS A 200 -0.91 -9.45 23.74
CA LYS A 200 0.48 -9.85 23.56
C LYS A 200 1.04 -9.38 22.21
N ASP A 201 0.28 -9.57 21.15
CA ASP A 201 0.80 -9.53 19.78
C ASP A 201 0.21 -8.38 18.95
N PHE A 202 -0.92 -7.79 19.32
CA PHE A 202 -1.61 -6.84 18.44
C PHE A 202 -1.86 -5.47 19.05
N LYS A 203 -2.03 -5.38 20.37
CA LYS A 203 -2.39 -4.14 21.07
C LYS A 203 -1.38 -3.01 20.86
N GLU A 204 -0.09 -3.29 21.04
CA GLU A 204 0.98 -2.30 20.85
C GLU A 204 1.06 -1.81 19.38
N PRO A 205 1.25 -2.68 18.35
CA PRO A 205 1.36 -2.21 16.97
C PRO A 205 0.07 -1.58 16.41
N MET A 206 -1.10 -1.88 17.01
CA MET A 206 -2.41 -1.28 16.67
C MET A 206 -2.73 -0.03 17.51
N GLY A 207 -1.88 0.36 18.47
CA GLY A 207 -2.22 1.36 19.49
C GLY A 207 -2.68 2.70 18.91
N TYR A 208 -1.96 3.22 17.91
CA TYR A 208 -2.34 4.46 17.23
C TYR A 208 -3.64 4.35 16.44
N PHE A 209 -3.94 3.18 15.86
CA PHE A 209 -5.21 2.98 15.18
C PHE A 209 -6.37 2.95 16.20
N CYS A 210 -6.15 2.32 17.36
CA CYS A 210 -7.11 2.38 18.47
C CYS A 210 -7.35 3.82 18.93
N GLU A 211 -6.28 4.61 19.09
CA GLU A 211 -6.36 6.04 19.43
C GLU A 211 -7.17 6.81 18.38
N THR A 212 -6.97 6.51 17.10
CA THR A 212 -7.75 7.11 15.99
C THR A 212 -9.23 6.82 16.11
N ILE A 213 -9.60 5.59 16.49
CA ILE A 213 -11.00 5.22 16.72
C ILE A 213 -11.56 5.96 17.94
N ASP A 214 -10.80 6.04 19.04
CA ASP A 214 -11.22 6.77 20.25
C ASP A 214 -11.44 8.26 19.95
N MET A 215 -10.52 8.90 19.21
CA MET A 215 -10.64 10.29 18.78
C MET A 215 -11.80 10.53 17.82
N ASN A 216 -12.09 9.59 16.94
CA ASN A 216 -13.25 9.67 16.05
C ASN A 216 -14.55 9.67 16.87
N ILE A 217 -14.69 8.75 17.81
CA ILE A 217 -15.89 8.64 18.65
C ILE A 217 -16.06 9.89 19.52
N GLU A 218 -14.98 10.34 20.18
CA GLU A 218 -14.99 11.55 20.99
C GLU A 218 -15.31 12.80 20.14
N GLY A 219 -14.70 12.90 18.97
CA GLY A 219 -14.94 13.99 18.03
C GLY A 219 -16.38 14.04 17.55
N ARG A 220 -16.99 12.89 17.24
CA ARG A 220 -18.43 12.81 16.90
C ARG A 220 -19.31 13.26 18.07
N MET A 221 -18.99 12.87 19.30
CA MET A 221 -19.72 13.33 20.50
C MET A 221 -19.62 14.84 20.71
N ARG A 222 -18.49 15.44 20.31
CA ARG A 222 -18.22 16.88 20.42
C ARG A 222 -18.58 17.67 19.17
N HIS A 223 -19.14 17.04 18.14
CA HIS A 223 -19.42 17.64 16.83
C HIS A 223 -18.17 18.30 16.20
N VAL A 224 -17.05 17.56 16.22
CA VAL A 224 -15.78 17.96 15.62
C VAL A 224 -15.65 17.28 14.26
N ASP A 225 -16.04 18.00 13.21
CA ASP A 225 -16.19 17.47 11.85
C ASP A 225 -14.89 16.89 11.25
N TRP A 226 -13.73 17.36 11.72
CA TRP A 226 -12.45 16.91 11.21
C TRP A 226 -11.92 15.60 11.84
N SER A 227 -12.51 15.14 12.93
CA SER A 227 -12.05 13.94 13.66
C SER A 227 -12.19 12.64 12.86
N GLU A 228 -13.06 12.65 11.84
CA GLU A 228 -13.37 11.50 11.00
C GLU A 228 -12.74 11.55 9.61
N CYS A 229 -12.11 12.67 9.23
CA CYS A 229 -11.60 12.88 7.87
C CYS A 229 -10.68 11.75 7.40
N ALA A 230 -9.73 11.30 8.23
CA ALA A 230 -8.78 10.27 7.85
C ALA A 230 -9.47 8.91 7.61
N LEU A 231 -10.40 8.52 8.49
CA LEU A 231 -11.15 7.28 8.36
C LEU A 231 -12.08 7.30 7.14
N ARG A 232 -12.74 8.44 6.87
CA ARG A 232 -13.56 8.65 5.65
C ARG A 232 -12.74 8.45 4.40
N VAL A 233 -11.55 9.04 4.34
CA VAL A 233 -10.65 8.90 3.19
C VAL A 233 -10.19 7.46 3.03
N LEU A 234 -9.74 6.83 4.11
CA LEU A 234 -9.31 5.43 4.05
C LEU A 234 -10.45 4.55 3.52
N GLN A 235 -11.69 4.80 3.99
CA GLN A 235 -12.88 4.13 3.49
C GLN A 235 -13.05 4.35 1.98
N HIS A 236 -12.94 5.59 1.49
CA HIS A 236 -13.06 5.89 0.07
C HIS A 236 -11.99 5.20 -0.79
N LEU A 237 -10.74 5.18 -0.32
CA LEU A 237 -9.63 4.52 -1.01
C LEU A 237 -9.80 3.00 -1.05
N LEU A 238 -10.31 2.40 0.02
CA LEU A 238 -10.64 0.97 0.05
C LEU A 238 -11.80 0.63 -0.88
N VAL A 239 -12.81 1.50 -0.99
CA VAL A 239 -13.88 1.35 -1.99
C VAL A 239 -13.30 1.39 -3.41
N ASP A 240 -12.39 2.32 -3.70
CA ASP A 240 -11.72 2.38 -5.00
C ASP A 240 -10.89 1.11 -5.26
N LEU A 241 -10.30 0.52 -4.21
CA LEU A 241 -9.53 -0.72 -4.31
C LEU A 241 -10.43 -1.91 -4.61
N VAL A 242 -11.56 -2.03 -3.91
CA VAL A 242 -12.56 -3.07 -4.17
C VAL A 242 -13.07 -2.96 -5.61
N LYS A 243 -13.42 -1.76 -6.09
CA LYS A 243 -13.87 -1.55 -7.48
C LYS A 243 -12.84 -2.00 -8.51
N ARG A 244 -11.56 -1.79 -8.21
CA ARG A 244 -10.51 -2.15 -9.15
C ARG A 244 -10.28 -3.66 -9.22
N LEU A 245 -10.41 -4.34 -8.10
CA LEU A 245 -10.15 -5.77 -7.98
C LEU A 245 -11.40 -6.64 -8.28
N ASP A 246 -12.61 -6.13 -8.02
CA ASP A 246 -13.88 -6.82 -8.23
C ASP A 246 -14.41 -6.63 -9.66
N THR A 247 -13.67 -7.19 -10.62
CA THR A 247 -14.01 -7.10 -12.06
C THR A 247 -15.35 -7.75 -12.40
N LYS A 248 -15.83 -8.68 -11.57
CA LYS A 248 -17.10 -9.39 -11.72
C LYS A 248 -18.27 -8.70 -11.02
N GLN A 249 -18.04 -7.57 -10.35
CA GLN A 249 -19.05 -6.80 -9.62
C GLN A 249 -19.83 -7.65 -8.61
N ALA A 250 -19.15 -8.56 -7.91
CA ALA A 250 -19.76 -9.39 -6.87
C ALA A 250 -20.09 -8.59 -5.61
N TYR A 251 -19.33 -7.53 -5.33
CA TYR A 251 -19.42 -6.69 -4.13
C TYR A 251 -19.82 -5.24 -4.44
N VAL A 252 -19.52 -4.76 -5.65
CA VAL A 252 -19.82 -3.39 -6.07
C VAL A 252 -21.23 -3.29 -6.66
N THR A 253 -22.05 -2.40 -6.12
CA THR A 253 -23.39 -2.10 -6.65
C THR A 253 -23.33 -1.32 -7.96
N ALA A 254 -24.44 -1.30 -8.71
CA ALA A 254 -24.53 -0.59 -9.98
C ALA A 254 -24.31 0.94 -9.87
N ASP A 255 -24.59 1.56 -8.72
CA ASP A 255 -24.14 2.93 -8.41
C ASP A 255 -22.93 2.88 -7.44
N PRO A 256 -21.71 3.16 -7.94
CA PRO A 256 -20.49 3.14 -7.14
C PRO A 256 -20.45 4.22 -6.04
N ARG A 257 -21.36 5.21 -6.07
CA ARG A 257 -21.49 6.23 -5.02
C ARG A 257 -22.14 5.67 -3.76
N ASP A 258 -22.91 4.61 -3.87
CA ASP A 258 -23.65 4.02 -2.74
C ASP A 258 -22.73 3.45 -1.66
N MET A 259 -21.48 3.13 -2.01
CA MET A 259 -20.51 2.55 -1.07
C MET A 259 -19.66 3.58 -0.34
N LYS A 260 -19.51 4.81 -0.86
CA LYS A 260 -18.63 5.81 -0.23
C LYS A 260 -19.41 6.59 0.82
N CYS A 261 -18.78 6.82 1.98
CA CYS A 261 -19.33 7.74 2.98
C CYS A 261 -19.33 9.19 2.45
N GLN A 262 -19.93 10.12 3.19
CA GLN A 262 -19.83 11.56 2.90
C GLN A 262 -18.38 12.00 2.77
N LYS A 263 -18.16 12.98 1.89
CA LYS A 263 -16.82 13.50 1.58
C LYS A 263 -16.15 14.07 2.83
N SER A 264 -14.84 13.82 2.93
CA SER A 264 -14.01 14.44 3.97
C SER A 264 -13.91 15.96 3.75
N GLU A 265 -14.15 16.74 4.80
CA GLU A 265 -14.04 18.20 4.76
C GLU A 265 -12.61 18.71 4.53
N ARG A 266 -11.60 17.91 4.91
CA ARG A 266 -10.18 18.24 4.72
C ARG A 266 -9.63 17.70 3.39
N GLY A 267 -10.51 17.53 2.40
CA GLY A 267 -10.22 16.95 1.09
C GLY A 267 -10.18 15.42 1.13
N CYS A 268 -10.25 14.81 -0.06
CA CYS A 268 -10.12 13.37 -0.29
C CYS A 268 -9.26 13.12 -1.53
N ASP A 269 -8.47 12.05 -1.50
CA ASP A 269 -7.60 11.66 -2.63
C ASP A 269 -8.15 10.49 -3.44
N CYS A 270 -9.43 10.20 -3.21
CA CYS A 270 -10.18 9.16 -3.87
C CYS A 270 -10.62 9.57 -5.28
N ASP A 271 -10.99 8.58 -6.10
CA ASP A 271 -11.31 8.76 -7.52
C ASP A 271 -12.73 9.33 -7.77
N SER A 272 -13.38 9.86 -6.74
CA SER A 272 -14.72 10.45 -6.89
C SER A 272 -14.62 11.91 -7.35
N LYS A 273 -15.30 12.24 -8.45
CA LYS A 273 -15.43 13.62 -8.95
C LYS A 273 -16.00 14.57 -7.89
N ASP A 274 -16.84 14.05 -7.00
CA ASP A 274 -17.52 14.82 -5.95
C ASP A 274 -16.65 15.04 -4.70
N CYS A 275 -15.49 14.38 -4.63
CA CYS A 275 -14.59 14.40 -3.47
C CYS A 275 -13.41 15.37 -3.60
N GLY A 276 -13.50 16.33 -4.52
CA GLY A 276 -12.65 17.53 -4.55
C GLY A 276 -11.30 17.38 -5.25
N ASN A 277 -10.85 16.16 -5.56
CA ASN A 277 -9.58 15.94 -6.25
C ASN A 277 -9.80 15.43 -7.69
N SER A 278 -10.26 16.33 -8.57
CA SER A 278 -10.42 16.06 -10.01
C SER A 278 -9.09 15.81 -10.74
N ARG A 279 -7.95 15.92 -10.03
CA ARG A 279 -6.60 15.76 -10.58
C ARG A 279 -6.19 14.29 -10.74
N GLY A 280 -6.90 13.36 -10.13
CA GLY A 280 -6.62 11.93 -10.21
C GLY A 280 -5.47 11.46 -9.31
N ILE A 281 -5.50 10.18 -8.97
CA ILE A 281 -4.67 9.58 -7.91
C ILE A 281 -3.15 9.71 -8.13
N ASN A 282 -2.69 9.72 -9.39
CA ASN A 282 -1.28 9.84 -9.73
C ASN A 282 -0.71 11.24 -9.39
N LEU A 283 -1.51 12.28 -9.59
CA LEU A 283 -1.12 13.65 -9.24
C LEU A 283 -1.07 13.83 -7.73
N THR A 284 -2.05 13.28 -7.01
CA THR A 284 -2.01 13.22 -5.55
C THR A 284 -0.73 12.53 -5.04
N LEU A 285 -0.39 11.36 -5.58
CA LEU A 285 0.78 10.64 -5.13
C LEU A 285 2.05 11.47 -5.35
N LYS A 286 2.17 12.16 -6.49
CA LYS A 286 3.29 13.07 -6.77
C LYS A 286 3.34 14.23 -5.78
N GLU A 287 2.20 14.85 -5.47
CA GLU A 287 2.11 15.92 -4.48
C GLU A 287 2.53 15.43 -3.09
N ARG A 288 2.03 14.26 -2.65
CA ARG A 288 2.42 13.62 -1.39
C ARG A 288 3.90 13.26 -1.34
N GLN A 289 4.47 12.71 -2.41
CA GLN A 289 5.90 12.41 -2.46
C GLN A 289 6.75 13.69 -2.31
N ASN A 290 6.32 14.79 -2.92
CA ASN A 290 7.00 16.07 -2.81
C ASN A 290 6.88 16.67 -1.41
N THR A 291 5.72 16.55 -0.74
CA THR A 291 5.53 17.07 0.61
C THR A 291 6.27 16.27 1.68
N ARG A 292 6.79 15.07 1.39
CA ARG A 292 7.61 14.29 2.33
C ARG A 292 8.85 15.05 2.83
N TRP A 293 9.39 15.93 2.00
CA TRP A 293 10.54 16.79 2.35
C TRP A 293 10.16 17.98 3.25
N GLY A 294 8.89 18.33 3.33
CA GLY A 294 8.38 19.46 4.11
C GLY A 294 7.44 19.07 5.25
N ASP A 295 7.22 17.78 5.48
CA ASP A 295 6.53 17.26 6.66
C ASP A 295 7.53 17.23 7.82
N PRO A 296 7.27 17.91 8.96
CA PRO A 296 8.16 17.88 10.12
C PRO A 296 8.37 16.48 10.72
N GLY A 297 7.67 15.45 10.23
CA GLY A 297 7.82 14.06 10.62
C GLY A 297 7.12 13.73 11.95
N MET A 298 7.22 12.47 12.37
CA MET A 298 6.73 12.03 13.68
C MET A 298 7.58 12.68 14.78
N ARG A 299 7.05 13.76 15.35
CA ARG A 299 7.51 14.45 16.57
C ARG A 299 9.02 14.73 16.60
N THR A 300 9.38 16.00 16.40
CA THR A 300 10.60 16.56 17.02
C THR A 300 10.64 16.17 18.50
N ARG A 301 11.83 16.10 19.13
CA ARG A 301 12.02 15.77 20.55
C ARG A 301 10.97 16.39 21.49
N LEU A 302 10.59 17.65 21.23
CA LEU A 302 9.52 18.39 21.91
C LEU A 302 8.15 17.70 21.85
N GLY A 303 7.78 17.13 20.70
CA GLY A 303 6.57 16.34 20.55
C GLY A 303 6.62 15.05 21.36
N LEU A 304 7.77 14.37 21.41
CA LEU A 304 7.93 13.14 22.20
C LEU A 304 7.82 13.43 23.70
N GLU A 305 8.49 14.48 24.17
CA GLU A 305 8.47 14.93 25.56
C GLU A 305 7.06 15.38 26.01
N SER A 306 6.29 16.01 25.11
CA SER A 306 4.89 16.38 25.33
C SER A 306 3.95 15.15 25.43
N ALA A 307 4.23 14.06 24.70
CA ALA A 307 3.52 12.78 24.82
C ALA A 307 3.78 12.08 26.16
N MET A 308 5.01 12.18 26.66
CA MET A 308 5.43 11.52 27.91
C MET A 308 4.94 12.25 29.18
N GLY A 309 3.95 13.15 29.05
CA GLY A 309 3.37 13.89 30.17
C GLY A 309 4.32 14.91 30.81
N ARG A 310 5.48 15.19 30.20
CA ARG A 310 6.34 16.29 30.66
C ARG A 310 5.76 17.57 30.11
N HIS A 311 5.09 18.34 30.97
CA HIS A 311 4.66 19.70 30.66
C HIS A 311 5.88 20.58 30.37
N ILE A 312 6.32 20.62 29.12
CA ILE A 312 7.26 21.63 28.66
C ILE A 312 6.47 22.92 28.50
N LYS A 313 6.75 23.89 29.38
CA LYS A 313 6.37 25.28 29.14
C LYS A 313 6.93 25.66 27.77
N HIS A 314 6.05 25.94 26.81
CA HIS A 314 6.44 26.29 25.46
C HIS A 314 7.49 27.41 25.49
N PRO A 315 8.67 27.25 24.85
CA PRO A 315 9.59 28.35 24.70
C PRO A 315 8.94 29.42 23.82
N SER A 316 9.17 30.69 24.18
CA SER A 316 8.69 31.87 23.48
C SER A 316 8.97 31.78 21.96
N PRO A 317 8.06 32.27 21.08
CA PRO A 317 8.25 32.31 19.63
C PRO A 317 9.55 32.99 19.16
N ASP A 318 10.21 33.76 20.02
CA ASP A 318 11.41 34.53 19.68
C ASP A 318 12.71 33.70 19.68
N MET A 319 12.67 32.42 20.07
CA MET A 319 13.86 31.56 20.03
C MET A 319 14.06 30.95 18.63
N ILE A 320 14.46 31.83 17.71
CA ILE A 320 14.86 31.50 16.34
C ILE A 320 16.09 30.58 16.35
N TYR A 321 16.01 29.53 15.55
CA TYR A 321 17.05 28.60 15.08
C TYR A 321 18.50 29.16 15.09
N THR A 322 19.22 29.04 16.20
CA THR A 322 20.68 29.17 16.21
C THR A 322 21.32 27.79 16.04
N LEU A 323 22.41 27.73 15.26
CA LEU A 323 23.19 26.52 15.00
C LEU A 323 23.69 25.86 16.31
N GLU A 324 23.98 26.68 17.33
CA GLU A 324 24.33 26.26 18.69
C GLU A 324 23.19 25.55 19.42
N GLY A 325 21.93 25.96 19.21
CA GLY A 325 20.76 25.29 19.80
C GLY A 325 20.53 23.90 19.20
N VAL A 326 20.85 23.73 17.91
CA VAL A 326 20.78 22.43 17.22
C VAL A 326 21.93 21.51 17.68
N GLN A 327 23.16 22.02 17.80
CA GLN A 327 24.32 21.22 18.24
C GLN A 327 24.26 20.78 19.71
N LYS A 328 23.64 21.57 20.60
CA LYS A 328 23.41 21.15 22.00
C LYS A 328 22.30 20.10 22.15
N SER A 329 21.44 19.92 21.15
CA SER A 329 20.33 18.97 21.21
C SER A 329 20.66 17.55 20.73
N THR A 330 21.82 17.36 20.09
CA THR A 330 22.27 16.10 19.47
C THR A 330 23.30 15.31 20.28
N TYR A 331 23.79 15.83 21.41
CA TYR A 331 24.60 15.06 22.36
C TYR A 331 23.77 14.72 23.59
N TYR A 332 23.94 13.50 24.11
CA TYR A 332 23.13 12.80 25.11
C TYR A 332 21.96 11.99 24.54
N ILE A 333 22.32 10.90 23.87
CA ILE A 333 21.61 9.63 24.05
C ILE A 333 22.62 8.71 24.75
N ASP A 334 22.67 8.77 26.08
CA ASP A 334 23.11 7.60 26.85
C ASP A 334 21.90 6.66 26.86
N LEU A 335 22.08 5.49 26.24
CA LEU A 335 21.18 4.36 26.37
C LEU A 335 21.65 3.57 27.58
N ASP A 336 20.88 3.64 28.68
CA ASP A 336 20.84 2.57 29.68
C ASP A 336 19.92 1.45 29.19
#